data_AF-A0A7W6EGK8-F1
#
_entry.id   AF-A0A7W6EGK8-F1
#
_cell.length_a   1.000
_cell.length_b   1.000
_cell.length_c   1.000
_cell.angle_alpha   90.00
_cell.angle_beta   90.00
_cell.angle_gamma   90.00
#
_symmetry.space_group_name_H-M   'P 1'
#
loop_
_entity.id
_entity.type
_entity.pdbx_description
1 polymer ?
#
loop_
_entity_poly.entity_id
_entity_poly.type
_entity_poly.pdbx_seq_one_letter_code
_entity_poly.pdbx_strand_id
1 'polypeptide(L)'
;MEQHTELDSQRQAIREAALNETIIETRHRLATFASEVFHDVGRELHVVGHLIGSDRTNGTSPFGHGDDATVAVSMLLRIGSELVSASSDLIADGRAYAGSALIRQLVEIEYLAWAFETKSEEAARWLRSTHGERMTFFTPAKLRKAADGRFRGVDYGYHCELGGHPVPQSWQLLGDDGGLGQLMLSDCLGHTGRIWDHVVRWAHGHPLGQGVSSRSTEMLTRFGDWKRIDPLTELPPPPEAFPERW
;
A
#
# COMPACT_ATOMS: atom_id res chain seq x y z
N MET A 1 33.07 -17.39 -7.61
CA MET A 1 33.32 -16.41 -8.69
C MET A 1 32.06 -16.21 -9.54
N GLU A 2 31.40 -17.29 -9.98
CA GLU A 2 30.14 -17.22 -10.74
C GLU A 2 28.98 -16.51 -10.00
N GLN A 3 28.71 -16.85 -8.73
CA GLN A 3 27.65 -16.22 -7.93
C GLN A 3 27.78 -14.69 -7.78
N HIS A 4 29.01 -14.17 -7.73
CA HIS A 4 29.23 -12.72 -7.66
C HIS A 4 28.87 -12.03 -8.98
N THR A 5 29.15 -12.69 -10.11
CA THR A 5 28.88 -12.13 -11.44
C THR A 5 27.39 -12.08 -11.74
N GLU A 6 26.64 -13.09 -11.29
CA GLU A 6 25.19 -13.14 -11.42
C GLU A 6 24.49 -12.04 -10.59
N LEU A 7 24.90 -11.84 -9.34
CA LEU A 7 24.37 -10.79 -8.47
C LEU A 7 24.62 -9.39 -9.04
N ASP A 8 25.81 -9.13 -9.56
CA ASP A 8 26.14 -7.82 -10.13
C ASP A 8 25.36 -7.55 -11.42
N SER A 9 25.15 -8.57 -12.26
CA SER A 9 24.28 -8.47 -13.45
C SER A 9 22.83 -8.19 -13.08
N GLN A 10 22.31 -8.84 -12.04
CA GLN A 10 20.95 -8.59 -11.55
C GLN A 10 20.79 -7.14 -11.03
N ARG A 11 21.76 -6.64 -10.25
CA ARG A 11 21.75 -5.25 -9.75
C ARG A 11 21.75 -4.25 -10.89
N GLN A 12 22.57 -4.49 -11.92
CA GLN A 12 22.62 -3.63 -13.09
C GLN A 12 21.29 -3.61 -13.83
N ALA A 13 20.66 -4.77 -14.06
CA ALA A 13 19.35 -4.85 -14.71
C ALA A 13 18.26 -4.11 -13.92
N ILE A 14 18.26 -4.23 -12.59
CA ILE A 14 17.35 -3.48 -11.69
C ILE A 14 17.59 -1.98 -11.84
N ARG A 15 18.85 -1.53 -11.82
CA ARG A 15 19.21 -0.11 -11.94
C ARG A 15 18.79 0.47 -13.30
N GLU A 16 19.05 -0.24 -14.39
CA GLU A 16 18.65 0.16 -15.74
C GLU A 16 17.12 0.26 -15.88
N ALA A 17 16.37 -0.70 -15.32
CA ALA A 17 14.91 -0.66 -15.30
C ALA A 17 14.36 0.49 -14.43
N ALA A 18 15.00 0.77 -13.29
CA ALA A 18 14.60 1.85 -12.40
C ALA A 18 14.80 3.22 -13.05
N LEU A 19 15.91 3.42 -13.77
CA LEU A 19 16.30 4.69 -14.40
C LEU A 19 15.68 4.92 -15.80
N ASN A 20 14.80 4.03 -16.28
CA ASN A 20 14.15 4.20 -17.58
C ASN A 20 13.14 5.37 -17.55
N GLU A 21 13.49 6.50 -18.17
CA GLU A 21 12.69 7.74 -18.18
C GLU A 21 11.24 7.56 -18.63
N THR A 22 10.98 6.69 -19.62
CA THR A 22 9.61 6.45 -20.10
C THR A 22 8.75 5.74 -19.06
N ILE A 23 9.37 4.87 -18.27
CA ILE A 23 8.69 4.13 -17.20
C ILE A 23 8.56 4.97 -15.94
N ILE A 24 9.51 5.86 -15.64
CA ILE A 24 9.43 6.81 -14.51
C ILE A 24 8.13 7.62 -14.58
N GLU A 25 7.87 8.26 -15.73
CA GLU A 25 6.64 9.04 -15.94
C GLU A 25 5.38 8.18 -15.81
N THR A 26 5.45 6.93 -16.27
CA THR A 26 4.34 5.98 -16.14
C THR A 26 4.04 5.66 -14.68
N ARG A 27 5.07 5.43 -13.85
CA ARG A 27 4.91 5.15 -12.41
C ARG A 27 4.26 6.34 -11.69
N HIS A 28 4.72 7.56 -11.97
CA HIS A 28 4.14 8.76 -11.37
C HIS A 28 2.67 8.95 -11.78
N ARG A 29 2.35 8.85 -13.08
CA ARG A 29 0.95 8.94 -13.54
C ARG A 29 0.05 7.88 -12.92
N LEU A 30 0.55 6.65 -12.75
CA LEU A 30 -0.22 5.60 -12.11
C LEU A 30 -0.43 5.90 -10.62
N ALA A 31 0.57 6.43 -9.92
CA ALA A 31 0.45 6.82 -8.51
C ALA A 31 -0.59 7.94 -8.33
N THR A 32 -0.55 8.98 -9.16
CA THR A 32 -1.56 10.06 -9.18
C THR A 32 -2.96 9.52 -9.45
N PHE A 33 -3.11 8.69 -10.49
CA PHE A 33 -4.40 8.08 -10.80
C PHE A 33 -4.94 7.24 -9.63
N ALA A 34 -4.09 6.40 -9.03
CA ALA A 34 -4.50 5.53 -7.94
C ALA A 34 -4.86 6.31 -6.67
N SER A 35 -4.13 7.39 -6.35
CA SER A 35 -4.45 8.26 -5.21
C SER A 35 -5.78 8.98 -5.43
N GLU A 36 -6.05 9.50 -6.63
CA GLU A 36 -7.33 10.11 -6.99
C GLU A 36 -8.50 9.12 -6.85
N VAL A 37 -8.35 7.88 -7.35
CA VAL A 37 -9.36 6.83 -7.19
C VAL A 37 -9.61 6.51 -5.71
N PHE A 38 -8.55 6.38 -4.90
CA PHE A 38 -8.67 6.16 -3.46
C PHE A 38 -9.39 7.32 -2.76
N HIS A 39 -9.07 8.56 -3.13
CA HIS A 39 -9.69 9.76 -2.60
C HIS A 39 -11.20 9.77 -2.88
N ASP A 40 -11.57 9.62 -4.16
CA ASP A 40 -12.95 9.75 -4.62
C ASP A 40 -13.84 8.65 -4.05
N VAL A 41 -13.40 7.39 -4.15
CA VAL A 41 -14.13 6.25 -3.57
C VAL A 41 -14.21 6.38 -2.06
N GLY A 42 -13.10 6.77 -1.42
CA GLY A 42 -13.07 7.02 0.02
C GLY A 42 -14.09 8.08 0.43
N ARG A 43 -14.25 9.15 -0.33
CA ARG A 43 -15.27 10.19 -0.06
C ARG A 43 -16.70 9.68 -0.25
N GLU A 44 -16.95 8.94 -1.32
CA GLU A 44 -18.27 8.35 -1.58
C GLU A 44 -18.68 7.37 -0.48
N LEU A 45 -17.81 6.43 -0.13
CA LEU A 45 -18.04 5.48 0.96
C LEU A 45 -18.21 6.20 2.29
N HIS A 46 -17.48 7.30 2.52
CA HIS A 46 -17.63 8.07 3.75
C HIS A 46 -19.05 8.64 3.88
N VAL A 47 -19.56 9.28 2.82
CA VAL A 47 -20.93 9.81 2.80
C VAL A 47 -21.96 8.69 2.95
N VAL A 48 -21.83 7.62 2.16
CA VAL A 48 -22.77 6.50 2.16
C VAL A 48 -22.77 5.78 3.52
N GLY A 49 -21.60 5.47 4.09
CA GLY A 49 -21.49 4.81 5.40
C GLY A 49 -22.00 5.66 6.56
N HIS A 50 -21.96 6.99 6.45
CA HIS A 50 -22.60 7.86 7.43
C HIS A 50 -24.13 7.88 7.31
N LEU A 51 -24.69 7.69 6.12
CA LEU A 51 -26.12 7.90 5.86
C LEU A 51 -26.93 6.61 5.80
N ILE A 52 -26.36 5.55 5.23
CA ILE A 52 -27.06 4.32 4.84
C ILE A 52 -26.53 3.16 5.67
N GLY A 53 -27.46 2.30 6.10
CA GLY A 53 -27.20 1.11 6.90
C GLY A 53 -27.98 1.14 8.22
N SER A 54 -27.97 0.02 8.93
CA SER A 54 -28.78 -0.17 10.14
C SER A 54 -28.00 0.00 11.44
N ASP A 55 -26.68 0.26 11.41
CA ASP A 55 -25.87 0.28 12.62
C ASP A 55 -26.32 1.36 13.62
N ARG A 56 -26.68 2.55 13.11
CA ARG A 56 -27.28 3.61 13.92
C ARG A 56 -28.60 3.19 14.54
N THR A 57 -29.52 2.67 13.73
CA THR A 57 -30.89 2.34 14.20
C THR A 57 -30.89 1.15 15.14
N ASN A 58 -29.94 0.23 14.99
CA ASN A 58 -29.76 -0.94 15.84
C ASN A 58 -28.91 -0.64 17.09
N GLY A 59 -28.35 0.57 17.22
CA GLY A 59 -27.50 0.95 18.34
C GLY A 59 -26.14 0.25 18.39
N THR A 60 -25.67 -0.33 17.28
CA THR A 60 -24.37 -1.02 17.20
C THR A 60 -23.22 -0.06 16.91
N SER A 61 -23.48 1.08 16.25
CA SER A 61 -22.46 2.12 16.03
C SER A 61 -22.38 3.07 17.22
N PRO A 62 -21.25 3.13 17.94
CA PRO A 62 -21.05 4.08 19.03
C PRO A 62 -20.89 5.52 18.52
N PHE A 63 -20.71 5.71 17.22
CA PHE A 63 -20.52 7.00 16.56
C PHE A 63 -21.78 7.47 15.82
N GLY A 64 -22.83 6.65 15.80
CA GLY A 64 -24.05 6.92 15.07
C GLY A 64 -23.88 6.88 13.56
N HIS A 65 -22.98 6.06 13.01
CA HIS A 65 -22.88 5.85 11.56
C HIS A 65 -23.97 4.90 11.06
N GLY A 66 -24.34 5.01 9.78
CA GLY A 66 -25.26 4.06 9.14
C GLY A 66 -24.65 2.67 9.02
N ASP A 67 -23.36 2.62 8.67
CA ASP A 67 -22.59 1.38 8.49
C ASP A 67 -21.12 1.63 8.86
N ASP A 68 -20.68 1.08 10.00
CA ASP A 68 -19.32 1.33 10.51
C ASP A 68 -18.24 0.66 9.65
N ALA A 69 -18.53 -0.48 9.01
CA ALA A 69 -17.58 -1.16 8.13
C ALA A 69 -17.26 -0.31 6.90
N THR A 70 -18.28 0.30 6.30
CA THR A 70 -18.15 1.22 5.16
C THR A 70 -17.38 2.47 5.56
N VAL A 71 -17.65 3.04 6.74
CA VAL A 71 -16.86 4.17 7.25
C VAL A 71 -15.40 3.79 7.48
N ALA A 72 -15.12 2.59 8.02
CA ALA A 72 -13.76 2.11 8.21
C ALA A 72 -12.99 2.01 6.89
N VAL A 73 -13.57 1.39 5.86
CA VAL A 73 -12.97 1.30 4.52
C VAL A 73 -12.79 2.68 3.90
N SER A 74 -13.75 3.59 4.12
CA SER A 74 -13.64 4.99 3.66
C SER A 74 -12.40 5.69 4.24
N MET A 75 -12.14 5.48 5.54
CA MET A 75 -10.98 6.05 6.22
C MET A 75 -9.69 5.44 5.69
N LEU A 76 -9.68 4.12 5.51
CA LEU A 76 -8.53 3.37 4.99
C LEU A 76 -8.10 3.88 3.61
N LEU A 77 -9.05 4.04 2.68
CA LEU A 77 -8.79 4.57 1.33
C LEU A 77 -8.31 6.02 1.36
N ARG A 78 -8.92 6.88 2.18
CA ARG A 78 -8.52 8.28 2.27
C ARG A 78 -7.11 8.44 2.83
N ILE A 79 -6.75 7.69 3.87
CA ILE A 79 -5.37 7.67 4.39
C ILE A 79 -4.43 7.11 3.31
N GLY A 80 -4.81 6.02 2.64
CA GLY A 80 -4.05 5.46 1.54
C GLY A 80 -3.79 6.48 0.42
N SER A 81 -4.79 7.25 0.02
CA SER A 81 -4.66 8.32 -0.99
C SER A 81 -3.57 9.32 -0.63
N GLU A 82 -3.62 9.87 0.59
CA GLU A 82 -2.64 10.85 1.07
C GLU A 82 -1.22 10.25 1.06
N LEU A 83 -1.08 9.00 1.51
CA LEU A 83 0.22 8.32 1.55
C LEU A 83 0.77 8.01 0.16
N VAL A 84 -0.05 7.54 -0.78
CA VAL A 84 0.38 7.26 -2.16
C VAL A 84 0.82 8.54 -2.85
N SER A 85 0.00 9.59 -2.78
CA SER A 85 0.31 10.90 -3.38
C SER A 85 1.60 11.46 -2.80
N ALA A 86 1.69 11.59 -1.48
CA ALA A 86 2.86 12.16 -0.82
C ALA A 86 4.12 11.31 -1.02
N SER A 87 4.02 9.98 -1.03
CA SER A 87 5.18 9.12 -1.32
C SER A 87 5.70 9.37 -2.73
N SER A 88 4.81 9.48 -3.72
CA SER A 88 5.19 9.74 -5.11
C SER A 88 5.88 11.09 -5.27
N ASP A 89 5.31 12.15 -4.68
CA ASP A 89 5.85 13.51 -4.75
C ASP A 89 7.21 13.60 -4.04
N LEU A 90 7.33 13.04 -2.83
CA LEU A 90 8.59 13.02 -2.08
C LEU A 90 9.69 12.29 -2.86
N ILE A 91 9.37 11.15 -3.48
CA ILE A 91 10.33 10.39 -4.28
C ILE A 91 10.73 11.17 -5.54
N ALA A 92 9.77 11.80 -6.23
CA ALA A 92 10.04 12.64 -7.41
C ALA A 92 11.03 13.77 -7.08
N ASP A 93 10.87 14.35 -5.88
CA ASP A 93 11.70 15.45 -5.37
C ASP A 93 13.05 15.00 -4.79
N GLY A 94 13.43 13.72 -4.94
CA GLY A 94 14.69 13.18 -4.41
C GLY A 94 14.68 12.92 -2.90
N ARG A 95 13.52 13.01 -2.23
CA ARG A 95 13.35 12.77 -0.79
C ARG A 95 12.95 11.31 -0.53
N ALA A 96 13.71 10.37 -1.09
CA ALA A 96 13.38 8.94 -1.08
C ALA A 96 13.19 8.38 0.33
N TYR A 97 14.03 8.75 1.31
CA TYR A 97 13.85 8.32 2.70
C TYR A 97 12.48 8.70 3.28
N ALA A 98 12.06 9.94 3.06
CA ALA A 98 10.76 10.42 3.53
C ALA A 98 9.60 9.71 2.82
N GLY A 99 9.72 9.48 1.51
CA GLY A 99 8.75 8.68 0.75
C GLY A 99 8.65 7.25 1.27
N SER A 100 9.79 6.57 1.48
CA SER A 100 9.84 5.21 2.03
C SER A 100 9.25 5.10 3.44
N ALA A 101 9.39 6.12 4.27
CA ALA A 101 8.75 6.16 5.58
C ALA A 101 7.21 6.14 5.48
N LEU A 102 6.64 6.78 4.46
CA LEU A 102 5.21 6.75 4.18
C LEU A 102 4.77 5.40 3.56
N ILE A 103 5.59 4.81 2.70
CA ILE A 103 5.33 3.47 2.13
C ILE A 103 5.19 2.42 3.24
N ARG A 104 6.00 2.51 4.31
CA ARG A 104 5.83 1.63 5.48
C ARG A 104 4.40 1.71 6.05
N GLN A 105 3.77 2.88 6.07
CA GLN A 105 2.40 3.02 6.53
C GLN A 105 1.41 2.39 5.55
N LEU A 106 1.68 2.44 4.23
CA LEU A 106 0.90 1.72 3.23
C LEU A 106 0.94 0.21 3.43
N VAL A 107 2.07 -0.35 3.86
CA VAL A 107 2.16 -1.78 4.22
C VAL A 107 1.15 -2.15 5.33
N GLU A 108 0.99 -1.30 6.34
CA GLU A 108 0.01 -1.54 7.40
C GLU A 108 -1.44 -1.38 6.91
N ILE A 109 -1.67 -0.44 6.00
CA ILE A 109 -2.96 -0.29 5.31
C ILE A 109 -3.30 -1.56 4.51
N GLU A 110 -2.34 -2.18 3.83
CA GLU A 110 -2.53 -3.45 3.13
C GLU A 110 -2.97 -4.56 4.09
N TYR A 111 -2.34 -4.65 5.27
CA TYR A 111 -2.70 -5.64 6.27
C TYR A 111 -4.12 -5.44 6.80
N LEU A 112 -4.53 -4.20 7.02
CA LEU A 112 -5.90 -3.87 7.41
C LEU A 112 -6.90 -4.16 6.29
N ALA A 113 -6.58 -3.78 5.04
CA ALA A 113 -7.43 -4.06 3.88
C ALA A 113 -7.66 -5.58 3.73
N TRP A 114 -6.60 -6.38 3.88
CA TRP A 114 -6.70 -7.83 3.88
C TRP A 114 -7.58 -8.37 5.02
N ALA A 115 -7.45 -7.82 6.23
CA ALA A 115 -8.27 -8.23 7.35
C ALA A 115 -9.76 -7.93 7.09
N PHE A 116 -10.05 -6.76 6.52
CA PHE A 116 -11.41 -6.34 6.15
C PHE A 116 -11.99 -7.22 5.04
N GLU A 117 -11.19 -7.61 4.04
CA GLU A 117 -11.58 -8.59 3.03
C GLU A 117 -11.95 -9.94 3.68
N THR A 118 -11.06 -10.47 4.53
CA THR A 118 -11.17 -11.84 5.03
C THR A 118 -12.34 -12.00 6.00
N LYS A 119 -12.64 -10.94 6.75
CA LYS A 119 -13.70 -10.89 7.76
C LYS A 119 -14.33 -9.51 7.77
N SER A 120 -15.50 -9.40 7.15
CA SER A 120 -16.23 -8.13 7.00
C SER A 120 -16.46 -7.39 8.33
N GLU A 121 -16.63 -8.14 9.43
CA GLU A 121 -16.82 -7.60 10.78
C GLU A 121 -15.56 -6.92 11.35
N GLU A 122 -14.36 -7.24 10.85
CA GLU A 122 -13.11 -6.64 11.32
C GLU A 122 -13.01 -5.16 10.94
N ALA A 123 -13.65 -4.73 9.86
CA ALA A 123 -13.73 -3.31 9.48
C ALA A 123 -14.46 -2.49 10.55
N ALA A 124 -15.69 -2.90 10.90
CA ALA A 124 -16.47 -2.26 11.95
C ALA A 124 -15.78 -2.38 13.32
N ARG A 125 -15.20 -3.54 13.64
CA ARG A 125 -14.47 -3.77 14.89
C ARG A 125 -13.23 -2.90 15.00
N TRP A 126 -12.48 -2.73 13.92
CA TRP A 126 -11.33 -1.82 13.89
C TRP A 126 -11.75 -0.39 14.16
N LEU A 127 -12.84 0.10 13.54
CA LEU A 127 -13.34 1.45 13.77
C LEU A 127 -13.79 1.67 15.21
N ARG A 128 -14.48 0.68 15.80
CA ARG A 128 -14.99 0.71 17.18
C ARG A 128 -13.91 0.49 18.24
N SER A 129 -12.72 0.06 17.84
CA SER A 129 -11.68 -0.35 18.78
C SER A 129 -11.23 0.79 19.69
N THR A 130 -10.93 0.45 20.93
CA THR A 130 -10.16 1.28 21.84
C THR A 130 -8.68 1.25 21.47
N HIS A 131 -7.89 2.16 22.04
CA HIS A 131 -6.43 2.13 21.87
C HIS A 131 -5.81 0.79 22.32
N GLY A 132 -6.22 0.25 23.47
CA GLY A 132 -5.72 -1.03 23.96
C GLY A 132 -6.05 -2.21 23.04
N GLU A 133 -7.25 -2.22 22.45
CA GLU A 133 -7.63 -3.23 21.47
C GLU A 133 -6.80 -3.13 20.18
N ARG A 134 -6.53 -1.92 19.69
CA ARG A 134 -5.61 -1.75 18.53
C ARG A 134 -4.23 -2.29 18.82
N MET A 135 -3.67 -1.99 19.99
CA MET A 135 -2.34 -2.44 20.40
C MET A 135 -2.24 -3.96 20.62
N THR A 136 -3.38 -4.65 20.78
CA THR A 136 -3.40 -6.11 21.04
C THR A 136 -3.82 -6.93 19.83
N PHE A 137 -4.72 -6.42 18.99
CA PHE A 137 -5.30 -7.15 17.85
C PHE A 137 -4.88 -6.62 16.48
N PHE A 138 -4.78 -5.30 16.32
CA PHE A 138 -4.55 -4.66 15.01
C PHE A 138 -3.10 -4.22 14.80
N THR A 139 -2.15 -4.82 15.51
CA THR A 139 -0.72 -4.57 15.26
C THR A 139 -0.25 -5.32 14.01
N PRO A 140 0.74 -4.78 13.27
CA PRO A 140 1.27 -5.44 12.08
C PRO A 140 1.69 -6.89 12.33
N ALA A 141 2.38 -7.16 13.44
CA ALA A 141 2.81 -8.51 13.79
C ALA A 141 1.63 -9.49 13.96
N LYS A 142 0.50 -9.03 14.53
CA LYS A 142 -0.71 -9.85 14.72
C LYS A 142 -1.43 -10.09 13.40
N LEU A 143 -1.60 -9.06 12.59
CA LEU A 143 -2.24 -9.18 11.27
C LEU A 143 -1.42 -10.09 10.35
N ARG A 144 -0.09 -9.94 10.30
CA ARG A 144 0.79 -10.85 9.55
C ARG A 144 0.70 -12.29 10.02
N LYS A 145 0.70 -12.52 11.35
CA LYS A 145 0.55 -13.86 11.91
C LYS A 145 -0.81 -14.46 11.53
N ALA A 146 -1.88 -13.67 11.57
CA ALA A 146 -3.22 -14.10 11.17
C ALA A 146 -3.32 -14.41 9.67
N ALA A 147 -2.49 -13.76 8.84
CA ALA A 147 -2.45 -13.96 7.40
C ALA A 147 -1.68 -15.22 6.96
N ASP A 148 -1.18 -16.02 7.91
CA ASP A 148 -0.61 -17.36 7.71
C ASP A 148 0.36 -17.46 6.51
N GLY A 149 1.38 -16.62 6.50
CA GLY A 149 2.42 -16.62 5.47
C GLY A 149 2.08 -15.84 4.20
N ARG A 150 0.88 -15.27 4.07
CA ARG A 150 0.52 -14.38 2.94
C ARG A 150 1.39 -13.12 2.88
N PHE A 151 1.80 -12.60 4.03
CA PHE A 151 2.73 -11.48 4.14
C PHE A 151 4.08 -11.97 4.69
N ARG A 152 5.14 -11.86 3.90
CA ARG A 152 6.48 -12.28 4.36
C ARG A 152 6.96 -11.33 5.44
N GLY A 153 7.49 -11.88 6.53
CA GLY A 153 8.04 -11.05 7.60
C GLY A 153 9.27 -10.26 7.20
N VAL A 154 10.03 -10.79 6.25
CA VAL A 154 11.22 -10.13 5.70
C VAL A 154 10.85 -8.82 5.02
N ASP A 155 9.76 -8.79 4.25
CA ASP A 155 9.28 -7.59 3.55
C ASP A 155 8.98 -6.46 4.56
N TYR A 156 8.29 -6.77 5.66
CA TYR A 156 8.02 -5.79 6.71
C TYR A 156 9.32 -5.30 7.39
N GLY A 157 10.27 -6.20 7.63
CA GLY A 157 11.59 -5.85 8.16
C GLY A 157 12.32 -4.85 7.27
N TYR A 158 12.34 -5.09 5.96
CA TYR A 158 12.96 -4.18 4.98
C TYR A 158 12.36 -2.79 5.01
N HIS A 159 11.04 -2.66 5.06
CA HIS A 159 10.38 -1.36 5.17
C HIS A 159 10.77 -0.62 6.45
N CYS A 160 10.88 -1.34 7.57
CA CYS A 160 11.33 -0.78 8.83
C CYS A 160 12.79 -0.32 8.78
N GLU A 161 13.68 -1.10 8.18
CA GLU A 161 15.12 -0.79 8.10
C GLU A 161 15.45 0.29 7.07
N LEU A 162 14.74 0.33 5.94
CA LEU A 162 14.97 1.31 4.89
C LEU A 162 14.33 2.66 5.22
N GLY A 163 13.02 2.70 5.48
CA GLY A 163 12.28 3.96 5.66
C GLY A 163 11.71 4.19 7.06
N GLY A 164 11.53 3.13 7.87
CA GLY A 164 10.78 3.20 9.13
C GLY A 164 11.59 3.60 10.36
N HIS A 165 12.92 3.38 10.34
CA HIS A 165 13.81 3.64 11.47
C HIS A 165 15.07 4.37 11.02
N PRO A 166 15.62 5.28 11.84
CA PRO A 166 16.90 5.93 11.56
C PRO A 166 18.06 4.97 11.86
N VAL A 167 18.23 3.95 11.03
CA VAL A 167 19.30 2.94 11.13
C VAL A 167 20.33 3.14 10.02
N PRO A 168 21.59 2.67 10.17
CA PRO A 168 22.62 2.91 9.16
C PRO A 168 22.24 2.49 7.73
N GLN A 169 21.44 1.44 7.57
CA GLN A 169 20.98 0.97 6.27
C GLN A 169 20.07 1.98 5.55
N SER A 170 19.32 2.81 6.28
CA SER A 170 18.49 3.86 5.69
C SER A 170 19.29 4.95 4.99
N TRP A 171 20.60 5.03 5.25
CA TRP A 171 21.50 5.98 4.59
C TRP A 171 21.49 5.87 3.06
N GLN A 172 21.21 4.68 2.53
CA GLN A 172 21.10 4.44 1.09
C GLN A 172 20.02 5.32 0.45
N LEU A 173 18.95 5.65 1.18
CA LEU A 173 17.85 6.50 0.73
C LEU A 173 18.10 8.00 0.92
N LEU A 174 19.24 8.38 1.48
CA LEU A 174 19.66 9.79 1.64
C LEU A 174 20.57 10.27 0.52
N GLY A 175 21.00 9.38 -0.38
CA GLY A 175 21.75 9.74 -1.58
C GLY A 175 20.85 10.21 -2.72
N ASP A 176 21.41 10.95 -3.67
CA ASP A 176 20.74 11.39 -4.90
C ASP A 176 20.58 10.23 -5.94
N ASP A 177 20.44 8.99 -5.46
CA ASP A 177 20.26 7.84 -6.34
C ASP A 177 18.78 7.70 -6.77
N GLY A 178 18.46 8.32 -7.90
CA GLY A 178 17.13 8.23 -8.51
C GLY A 178 16.67 6.79 -8.78
N GLY A 179 17.60 5.83 -8.95
CA GLY A 179 17.26 4.42 -9.13
C GLY A 179 16.59 3.83 -7.90
N LEU A 180 17.12 4.11 -6.70
CA LEU A 180 16.53 3.64 -5.46
C LEU A 180 15.17 4.31 -5.18
N GLY A 181 15.04 5.60 -5.46
CA GLY A 181 13.75 6.28 -5.40
C GLY A 181 12.69 5.60 -6.27
N GLN A 182 13.03 5.27 -7.52
CA GLN A 182 12.12 4.61 -8.44
C GLN A 182 11.77 3.16 -8.06
N LEU A 183 12.69 2.44 -7.40
CA LEU A 183 12.37 1.16 -6.78
C LEU A 183 11.31 1.31 -5.68
N MET A 184 11.45 2.32 -4.82
CA MET A 184 10.47 2.61 -3.77
C MET A 184 9.12 3.02 -4.35
N LEU A 185 9.10 3.78 -5.45
CA LEU A 185 7.84 4.12 -6.12
C LEU A 185 7.16 2.89 -6.74
N SER A 186 7.93 1.99 -7.37
CA SER A 186 7.40 0.72 -7.88
C SER A 186 6.82 -0.14 -6.75
N ASP A 187 7.48 -0.18 -5.61
CA ASP A 187 7.02 -0.91 -4.42
C ASP A 187 5.74 -0.28 -3.83
N CYS A 188 5.68 1.06 -3.72
CA CYS A 188 4.49 1.82 -3.37
C CYS A 188 3.29 1.44 -4.25
N LEU A 189 3.49 1.38 -5.57
CA LEU A 189 2.46 0.96 -6.53
C LEU A 189 2.04 -0.50 -6.31
N GLY A 190 2.99 -1.40 -6.05
CA GLY A 190 2.72 -2.78 -5.68
C GLY A 190 1.78 -2.90 -4.48
N HIS A 191 2.08 -2.18 -3.40
CA HIS A 191 1.24 -2.11 -2.19
C HIS A 191 -0.13 -1.49 -2.50
N THR A 192 -0.17 -0.40 -3.27
CA THR A 192 -1.40 0.28 -3.67
C THR A 192 -2.34 -0.63 -4.45
N GLY A 193 -1.83 -1.36 -5.43
CA GLY A 193 -2.61 -2.33 -6.21
C GLY A 193 -3.17 -3.45 -5.34
N ARG A 194 -2.37 -3.99 -4.40
CA ARG A 194 -2.85 -5.04 -3.46
C ARG A 194 -3.91 -4.53 -2.50
N ILE A 195 -3.74 -3.32 -1.95
CA ILE A 195 -4.77 -2.65 -1.14
C ILE A 195 -6.09 -2.57 -1.93
N TRP A 196 -6.03 -2.12 -3.18
CA TRP A 196 -7.21 -2.04 -4.03
C TRP A 196 -7.85 -3.41 -4.26
N ASP A 197 -7.08 -4.45 -4.57
CA ASP A 197 -7.59 -5.81 -4.75
C ASP A 197 -8.33 -6.32 -3.50
N HIS A 198 -7.79 -6.05 -2.31
CA HIS A 198 -8.43 -6.39 -1.04
C HIS A 198 -9.76 -5.63 -0.87
N VAL A 199 -9.78 -4.32 -1.17
CA VAL A 199 -10.99 -3.49 -1.07
C VAL A 199 -12.05 -3.90 -2.09
N VAL A 200 -11.68 -4.29 -3.31
CA VAL A 200 -12.60 -4.83 -4.32
C VAL A 200 -13.25 -6.13 -3.83
N ARG A 201 -12.45 -7.05 -3.27
CA ARG A 201 -12.99 -8.31 -2.73
C ARG A 201 -13.88 -8.09 -1.51
N TRP A 202 -13.54 -7.15 -0.62
CA TRP A 202 -14.44 -6.70 0.43
C TRP A 202 -15.76 -6.17 -0.16
N ALA A 203 -15.68 -5.31 -1.18
CA ALA A 203 -16.85 -4.69 -1.79
C ALA A 203 -17.80 -5.70 -2.45
N HIS A 204 -17.29 -6.80 -3.03
CA HIS A 204 -18.14 -7.87 -3.57
C HIS A 204 -19.04 -8.53 -2.53
N GLY A 205 -18.61 -8.57 -1.27
CA GLY A 205 -19.40 -9.10 -0.15
C GLY A 205 -20.22 -8.05 0.60
N HIS A 206 -20.13 -6.76 0.24
CA HIS A 206 -20.67 -5.67 1.03
C HIS A 206 -21.77 -4.88 0.29
N PRO A 207 -22.97 -4.69 0.88
CA PRO A 207 -24.09 -4.01 0.20
C PRO A 207 -23.78 -2.59 -0.30
N LEU A 208 -22.90 -1.89 0.42
CA LEU A 208 -22.50 -0.51 0.12
C LEU A 208 -21.20 -0.42 -0.70
N GLY A 209 -20.70 -1.55 -1.22
CA GLY A 209 -19.45 -1.64 -1.98
C GLY A 209 -19.51 -1.11 -3.43
N GLN A 210 -20.67 -0.65 -3.91
CA GLN A 210 -20.90 -0.31 -5.33
C GLN A 210 -19.91 0.74 -5.87
N GLY A 211 -19.56 1.75 -5.05
CA GLY A 211 -18.61 2.79 -5.46
C GLY A 211 -17.19 2.27 -5.71
N VAL A 212 -16.81 1.15 -5.06
CA VAL A 212 -15.55 0.44 -5.33
C VAL A 212 -15.69 -0.34 -6.64
N SER A 213 -16.78 -1.13 -6.77
CA SER A 213 -16.99 -1.99 -7.93
C SER A 213 -17.02 -1.22 -9.25
N SER A 214 -17.58 0.00 -9.26
CA SER A 214 -17.66 0.84 -10.47
C SER A 214 -16.30 1.27 -11.04
N ARG A 215 -15.24 1.26 -10.20
CA ARG A 215 -13.87 1.65 -10.59
C ARG A 215 -12.91 0.46 -10.70
N SER A 216 -13.37 -0.74 -10.33
CA SER A 216 -12.54 -1.94 -10.28
C SER A 216 -11.90 -2.28 -11.63
N THR A 217 -12.65 -2.17 -12.73
CA THR A 217 -12.16 -2.46 -14.08
C THR A 217 -11.05 -1.51 -14.50
N GLU A 218 -11.23 -0.19 -14.32
CA GLU A 218 -10.20 0.78 -14.75
C GLU A 218 -8.91 0.61 -13.96
N MET A 219 -9.00 0.49 -12.63
CA MET A 219 -7.83 0.22 -11.77
C MET A 219 -7.12 -1.06 -12.21
N LEU A 220 -7.85 -2.15 -12.43
CA LEU A 220 -7.28 -3.42 -12.88
C LEU A 220 -6.55 -3.27 -14.22
N THR A 221 -7.16 -2.57 -15.19
CA THR A 221 -6.55 -2.32 -16.51
C THR A 221 -5.26 -1.51 -16.37
N ARG A 222 -5.28 -0.40 -15.63
CA ARG A 222 -4.11 0.50 -15.47
C ARG A 222 -2.94 -0.20 -14.77
N PHE A 223 -3.21 -0.93 -13.68
CA PHE A 223 -2.18 -1.72 -13.00
C PHE A 223 -1.69 -2.90 -13.86
N GLY A 224 -2.58 -3.53 -14.62
CA GLY A 224 -2.21 -4.60 -15.55
C GLY A 224 -1.35 -4.12 -16.72
N ASP A 225 -1.62 -2.92 -17.24
CA ASP A 225 -0.81 -2.29 -18.28
C ASP A 225 0.57 -1.90 -17.75
N TRP A 226 0.64 -1.29 -16.57
CA TRP A 226 1.92 -0.95 -15.92
C TRP A 226 2.78 -2.20 -15.66
N LYS A 227 2.22 -3.26 -15.07
CA LYS A 227 2.95 -4.52 -14.83
C LYS A 227 3.49 -5.16 -16.11
N ARG A 228 2.86 -4.91 -17.26
CA ARG A 228 3.33 -5.44 -18.55
C ARG A 228 4.52 -4.68 -19.11
N ILE A 229 4.67 -3.41 -18.75
CA ILE A 229 5.68 -2.51 -19.35
C ILE A 229 6.83 -2.16 -18.40
N ASP A 230 6.64 -2.31 -17.09
CA ASP A 230 7.66 -2.00 -16.09
C ASP A 230 8.47 -3.26 -15.71
N PRO A 231 9.75 -3.34 -16.12
CA PRO A 231 10.57 -4.53 -15.87
C PRO A 231 10.79 -4.80 -14.38
N LEU A 232 10.66 -3.79 -13.51
CA LEU A 232 10.80 -3.98 -12.06
C LEU A 232 9.77 -4.95 -11.48
N THR A 233 8.65 -5.18 -12.18
CA THR A 233 7.60 -6.08 -11.71
C THR A 233 7.90 -7.56 -11.98
N GLU A 234 8.87 -7.85 -12.85
CA GLU A 234 9.29 -9.21 -13.20
C GLU A 234 10.64 -9.58 -12.59
N LEU A 235 11.45 -8.58 -12.21
CA LEU A 235 12.76 -8.81 -11.60
C LEU A 235 12.60 -9.38 -10.17
N PRO A 236 13.55 -10.22 -9.72
CA PRO A 236 13.51 -10.71 -8.35
C PRO A 236 13.66 -9.53 -7.38
N PRO A 237 13.10 -9.63 -6.16
CA PRO A 237 13.38 -8.64 -5.14
C PRO A 237 14.89 -8.51 -4.96
N PRO A 238 15.39 -7.30 -4.59
CA PRO A 238 16.80 -7.13 -4.29
C PRO A 238 17.26 -8.17 -3.26
N PRO A 239 18.48 -8.73 -3.41
CA PRO A 239 18.99 -9.72 -2.47
C PRO A 239 19.04 -9.15 -1.04
N GLU A 240 18.92 -10.04 -0.05
CA GLU A 240 18.65 -9.68 1.36
C GLU A 240 19.66 -8.72 2.01
N ALA A 241 20.86 -8.61 1.43
CA ALA A 241 21.86 -7.63 1.78
C ALA A 241 22.02 -6.64 0.62
N PHE A 242 21.62 -5.39 0.85
CA PHE A 242 22.14 -4.27 0.08
C PHE A 242 23.58 -4.01 0.56
N PRO A 243 24.64 -4.39 -0.19
CA PRO A 243 25.99 -3.99 0.18
C PRO A 243 26.12 -2.46 0.11
N GLU A 244 27.18 -1.94 0.71
CA GLU A 244 27.36 -0.53 1.06
C GLU A 244 27.25 0.50 -0.10
N ARG A 245 27.15 0.09 -1.38
CA ARG A 245 27.04 1.00 -2.55
C ARG A 245 26.22 0.40 -3.72
N TRP A 246 25.31 1.20 -4.28
CA TRP A 246 24.57 1.02 -5.54
C TRP A 246 24.96 2.05 -6.57
#